data_AF-A0A355S2K8-F1
#
_entry.id   AF-A0A355S2K8-F1
#
_cell.length_a   1.000
_cell.length_b   1.000
_cell.length_c   1.000
_cell.angle_alpha   90.00
_cell.angle_beta   90.00
_cell.angle_gamma   90.00
#
_symmetry.space_group_name_H-M   'P 1'
#
loop_
_entity.id
_entity.type
_entity.pdbx_description
1 polymer ?
#
loop_
_entity_poly.entity_id
_entity_poly.type
_entity_poly.pdbx_seq_one_letter_code
_entity_poly.pdbx_strand_id
1 'polypeptide(L)'
;NRHGHLFQDRFKSKIIYEDKYIVALSSYIHNNPADIKGYENRVERYRYSSLGIYLGMVKDKFNIIDSEFILSYFGRDTLCARKNYIEFVKRNSEAQDDVEFKHERAEIRSERKILVRNARACDVIDFVSSYIKKDKSFIHIKYIRHGGDIKPLSAFLMRELCDMKQKDICKVIGNITQPHAAKLCLKGYELISNKSEYMNIVNDF
;
A
#
# COMPACT_ATOMS: atom_id res chain seq x y z
N ASN A 1 -31.39 -1.53 -6.53
CA ASN A 1 -30.92 -0.17 -6.83
C ASN A 1 -30.39 0.49 -5.57
N ARG A 2 -29.07 0.50 -5.36
CA ARG A 2 -28.44 1.20 -4.22
C ARG A 2 -27.95 2.55 -4.72
N HIS A 3 -28.53 3.62 -4.20
CA HIS A 3 -28.08 5.00 -4.44
C HIS A 3 -27.61 5.56 -3.09
N GLY A 4 -26.41 6.13 -3.06
CA GLY A 4 -25.80 6.74 -1.87
C GLY A 4 -24.46 7.37 -2.23
N HIS A 5 -23.95 8.31 -1.43
CA HIS A 5 -22.79 9.14 -1.76
C HIS A 5 -21.52 8.34 -2.17
N LEU A 6 -21.36 7.12 -1.65
CA LEU A 6 -20.28 6.19 -2.03
C LEU A 6 -20.35 5.71 -3.49
N PHE A 7 -21.55 5.73 -4.09
CA PHE A 7 -21.84 5.25 -5.45
C PHE A 7 -22.33 6.36 -6.38
N GLN A 8 -22.36 7.61 -5.92
CA GLN A 8 -22.87 8.74 -6.70
C GLN A 8 -21.82 9.41 -7.56
N ASP A 9 -20.53 9.32 -7.20
CA ASP A 9 -19.47 9.96 -7.97
C ASP A 9 -18.14 9.21 -7.85
N ARG A 10 -17.20 9.47 -8.77
CA ARG A 10 -15.87 8.84 -8.77
C ARG A 10 -14.90 9.60 -7.86
N PHE A 11 -13.83 8.92 -7.46
CA PHE A 11 -12.73 9.56 -6.74
C PHE A 11 -12.10 10.65 -7.62
N LYS A 12 -12.18 11.91 -7.16
CA LYS A 12 -11.55 13.08 -7.79
C LYS A 12 -10.17 13.29 -7.19
N SER A 13 -9.19 13.64 -8.03
CA SER A 13 -7.83 13.96 -7.58
C SER A 13 -7.51 15.42 -7.87
N LYS A 14 -7.10 16.16 -6.84
CA LYS A 14 -6.62 17.55 -6.96
C LYS A 14 -5.20 17.62 -6.43
N ILE A 15 -4.28 18.19 -7.21
CA ILE A 15 -2.94 18.48 -6.70
C ILE A 15 -3.06 19.66 -5.73
N ILE A 16 -2.53 19.46 -4.53
CA ILE A 16 -2.45 20.50 -3.50
C ILE A 16 -1.02 21.03 -3.51
N TYR A 17 -0.88 22.33 -3.78
CA TYR A 17 0.43 22.97 -3.89
C TYR A 17 0.88 23.68 -2.62
N GLU A 18 -0.04 23.99 -1.70
CA GLU A 18 0.29 24.75 -0.49
C GLU A 18 -0.07 23.96 0.78
N ASP A 19 0.86 23.96 1.74
CA ASP A 19 0.73 23.25 3.01
C ASP A 19 -0.53 23.64 3.79
N LYS A 20 -0.92 24.92 3.78
CA LYS A 20 -2.16 25.37 4.45
C LYS A 20 -3.41 24.62 3.98
N TYR A 21 -3.46 24.26 2.68
CA TYR A 21 -4.59 23.52 2.13
C TYR A 21 -4.57 22.06 2.55
N ILE A 22 -3.39 21.45 2.74
CA ILE A 22 -3.31 20.04 3.14
C ILE A 22 -3.80 19.82 4.56
N VAL A 23 -3.45 20.73 5.48
CA VAL A 23 -3.94 20.66 6.86
C VAL A 23 -5.44 20.99 6.95
N ALA A 24 -5.92 21.97 6.18
CA ALA A 24 -7.35 22.29 6.10
C ALA A 24 -8.18 21.12 5.55
N LEU A 25 -7.71 20.46 4.49
CA LEU A 25 -8.36 19.27 3.92
C LEU A 25 -8.33 18.08 4.88
N SER A 26 -7.23 17.87 5.61
CA SER A 26 -7.15 16.83 6.62
C SER A 26 -8.22 17.04 7.71
N SER A 27 -8.39 18.29 8.15
CA SER A 27 -9.45 18.65 9.12
C SER A 27 -10.86 18.43 8.58
N TYR A 28 -11.12 18.81 7.32
CA TYR A 28 -12.39 18.55 6.66
C TYR A 28 -12.76 17.07 6.72
N ILE A 29 -11.87 16.21 6.23
CA ILE A 29 -12.07 14.76 6.17
C ILE A 29 -12.33 14.18 7.58
N HIS A 30 -11.61 14.68 8.59
CA HIS A 30 -11.75 14.23 9.97
C HIS A 30 -13.03 14.75 10.65
N ASN A 31 -13.63 15.83 10.15
CA ASN A 31 -14.92 16.36 10.59
C ASN A 31 -16.13 15.75 9.87
N ASN A 32 -15.98 15.13 8.70
CA ASN A 32 -17.08 14.45 7.98
C ASN A 32 -17.97 13.54 8.85
N PRO A 33 -17.47 12.83 9.89
CA PRO A 33 -18.33 12.03 10.76
C PRO A 33 -19.32 12.84 11.61
N ALA A 34 -19.18 14.17 11.72
CA ALA A 34 -20.05 15.02 12.52
C ALA A 34 -21.50 15.01 12.02
N ASP A 35 -21.70 14.81 10.70
CA ASP A 35 -23.04 14.72 10.09
C ASP A 35 -23.73 13.36 10.35
N ILE A 36 -23.01 12.41 10.96
CA ILE A 36 -23.54 11.09 11.30
C ILE A 36 -24.14 11.15 12.70
N LYS A 37 -25.42 10.79 12.81
CA LYS A 37 -26.14 10.73 14.08
C LYS A 37 -25.35 9.98 15.17
N GLY A 38 -25.06 10.65 16.28
CA GLY A 38 -24.33 10.11 17.44
C GLY A 38 -22.81 10.38 17.45
N TYR A 39 -22.29 11.04 16.41
CA TYR A 39 -20.87 11.41 16.26
C TYR A 39 -20.62 12.92 16.24
N GLU A 40 -21.65 13.75 16.38
CA GLU A 40 -21.63 15.22 16.24
C GLU A 40 -20.52 15.87 17.08
N ASN A 41 -20.28 15.34 18.28
CA ASN A 41 -19.26 15.85 19.22
C ASN A 41 -18.15 14.83 19.54
N ARG A 42 -18.07 13.74 18.76
CA ARG A 42 -17.18 12.60 19.05
C ARG A 42 -16.61 11.97 17.77
N VAL A 43 -16.29 12.80 16.78
CA VAL A 43 -15.80 12.37 15.46
C VAL A 43 -14.55 11.48 15.55
N GLU A 44 -13.74 11.62 16.61
CA GLU A 44 -12.57 10.79 16.88
C GLU A 44 -12.91 9.31 17.17
N ARG A 45 -14.16 9.03 17.53
CA ARG A 45 -14.67 7.67 17.81
C ARG A 45 -15.23 6.98 16.58
N TYR A 46 -15.30 7.65 15.43
CA TYR A 46 -15.85 7.03 14.22
C TYR A 46 -14.88 6.00 13.66
N ARG A 47 -15.28 4.72 13.68
CA ARG A 47 -14.39 3.58 13.35
C ARG A 47 -13.82 3.59 11.93
N TYR A 48 -14.43 4.34 11.02
CA TYR A 48 -14.01 4.46 9.63
C TYR A 48 -13.27 5.77 9.33
N SER A 49 -12.96 6.57 10.36
CA SER A 49 -12.08 7.74 10.26
C SER A 49 -10.68 7.40 10.77
N SER A 50 -9.66 7.99 10.15
CA SER A 50 -8.27 7.90 10.61
C SER A 50 -7.97 8.84 11.79
N LEU A 51 -8.89 9.73 12.18
CA LEU A 51 -8.67 10.67 13.28
C LEU A 51 -8.26 9.96 14.58
N GLY A 52 -8.92 8.86 14.95
CA GLY A 52 -8.55 8.09 16.14
C GLY A 52 -7.12 7.53 16.11
N ILE A 53 -6.56 7.26 14.92
CA ILE A 53 -5.16 6.85 14.74
C ILE A 53 -4.24 8.05 14.94
N TYR A 54 -4.57 9.21 14.37
CA TYR A 54 -3.80 10.45 14.54
C TYR A 54 -3.66 10.81 16.02
N LEU A 55 -4.75 10.70 16.79
CA LEU A 55 -4.77 11.01 18.22
C LEU A 55 -4.13 9.92 19.11
N GLY A 56 -3.73 8.78 18.53
CA GLY A 56 -3.16 7.65 19.27
C GLY A 56 -4.20 6.88 20.11
N MET A 57 -5.48 7.05 19.84
CA MET A 57 -6.58 6.34 20.51
C MET A 57 -6.81 4.94 19.93
N VAL A 58 -6.47 4.74 18.65
CA VAL A 58 -6.65 3.50 17.91
C VAL A 58 -5.36 3.13 17.20
N LYS A 59 -5.00 1.84 17.19
CA LYS A 59 -3.86 1.35 16.39
C LYS A 59 -4.23 1.28 14.91
N ASP A 60 -3.31 1.65 14.04
CA ASP A 60 -3.43 1.37 12.60
C ASP A 60 -3.25 -0.13 12.35
N LYS A 61 -4.36 -0.86 12.27
CA LYS A 61 -4.37 -2.31 12.06
C LYS A 61 -3.78 -2.71 10.70
N PHE A 62 -3.85 -1.83 9.70
CA PHE A 62 -3.45 -2.14 8.33
C PHE A 62 -2.09 -1.57 7.96
N ASN A 63 -1.52 -0.69 8.79
CA ASN A 63 -0.25 0.01 8.54
C ASN A 63 -0.24 0.74 7.19
N ILE A 64 -1.35 1.43 6.89
CA ILE A 64 -1.57 2.18 5.65
C ILE A 64 -1.62 3.70 5.88
N ILE A 65 -1.59 4.14 7.14
CA ILE A 65 -1.69 5.55 7.52
C ILE A 65 -0.31 6.10 7.85
N ASP A 66 0.08 7.16 7.15
CA ASP A 66 1.20 8.04 7.52
C ASP A 66 0.64 9.29 8.20
N SER A 67 0.51 9.24 9.54
CA SER A 67 0.05 10.39 10.32
C SER A 67 1.17 11.41 10.59
N GLU A 68 2.44 11.01 10.45
CA GLU A 68 3.58 11.84 10.83
C GLU A 68 3.67 13.08 9.95
N PHE A 69 3.43 12.91 8.64
CA PHE A 69 3.44 14.01 7.68
C PHE A 69 2.51 15.17 8.11
N ILE A 70 1.24 14.90 8.42
CA ILE A 70 0.30 15.95 8.85
C ILE A 70 0.63 16.44 10.27
N LEU A 71 0.95 15.54 11.21
CA LEU A 71 1.25 15.94 12.59
C LEU A 71 2.50 16.83 12.68
N SER A 72 3.45 16.70 11.76
CA SER A 72 4.67 17.52 11.72
C SER A 72 4.39 19.03 11.61
N TYR A 73 3.26 19.42 11.00
CA TYR A 73 2.82 20.83 10.93
C TYR A 73 2.33 21.38 12.28
N PHE A 74 2.03 20.52 13.25
CA PHE A 74 1.44 20.88 14.54
C PHE A 74 2.43 20.82 15.71
N GLY A 75 3.68 20.39 15.46
CA GLY A 75 4.74 20.37 16.46
C GLY A 75 5.74 19.25 16.24
N ARG A 76 6.92 19.37 16.88
CA ARG A 76 7.95 18.31 16.87
C ARG A 76 7.69 17.22 17.90
N ASP A 77 7.09 17.60 19.03
CA ASP A 77 6.68 16.65 20.06
C ASP A 77 5.35 16.00 19.67
N THR A 78 5.30 14.67 19.71
CA THR A 78 4.13 13.92 19.25
C THR A 78 2.88 14.21 20.08
N LEU A 79 3.01 14.38 21.40
CA LEU A 79 1.85 14.64 22.27
C LEU A 79 1.31 16.05 22.02
N CYS A 80 2.20 17.03 21.90
CA CYS A 80 1.86 18.41 21.58
C CYS A 80 1.22 18.51 20.18
N ALA A 81 1.80 17.87 19.17
CA ALA A 81 1.28 17.86 17.81
C ALA A 81 -0.14 17.28 17.73
N ARG A 82 -0.41 16.18 18.44
CA ARG A 82 -1.75 15.59 18.53
C ARG A 82 -2.76 16.53 19.18
N LYS A 83 -2.38 17.18 20.27
CA LYS A 83 -3.24 18.14 20.98
C LYS A 83 -3.58 19.33 20.09
N ASN A 84 -2.56 19.92 19.47
CA ASN A 84 -2.74 21.06 18.55
C ASN A 84 -3.58 20.66 17.33
N TYR A 85 -3.41 19.44 16.81
CA TYR A 85 -4.20 18.95 15.69
C TYR A 85 -5.68 18.80 16.04
N ILE A 86 -6.03 18.19 17.19
CA ILE A 86 -7.44 18.06 17.57
C ILE A 86 -8.10 19.42 17.88
N GLU A 87 -7.35 20.37 18.44
CA GLU A 87 -7.83 21.74 18.62
C GLU A 87 -8.09 22.42 17.27
N PHE A 88 -7.20 22.23 16.30
CA PHE A 88 -7.39 22.70 14.92
C PHE A 88 -8.62 22.07 14.26
N VAL A 89 -8.79 20.75 14.38
CA VAL A 89 -9.94 20.02 13.81
C VAL A 89 -11.27 20.55 14.38
N LYS A 90 -11.34 20.71 15.71
CA LYS A 90 -12.51 21.25 16.39
C LYS A 90 -12.84 22.68 15.95
N ARG A 91 -11.83 23.54 15.79
CA ARG A 91 -12.01 24.93 15.37
C ARG A 91 -12.52 25.06 13.93
N ASN A 92 -12.16 24.14 13.05
CA ASN A 92 -12.59 24.15 11.64
C ASN A 92 -13.83 23.28 11.38
N SER A 93 -14.66 23.02 12.41
CA SER A 93 -15.95 22.33 12.23
C SER A 93 -17.03 23.22 11.61
N GLU A 94 -16.86 24.54 11.65
CA GLU A 94 -17.90 25.52 11.28
C GLU A 94 -17.67 26.23 9.94
N ALA A 95 -16.55 25.97 9.26
CA ALA A 95 -16.18 26.70 8.05
C ALA A 95 -15.57 25.76 7.02
N GLN A 96 -16.35 25.41 6.00
CA GLN A 96 -15.83 25.22 4.66
C GLN A 96 -16.93 25.28 3.63
N ASP A 97 -16.83 26.25 2.73
CA ASP A 97 -17.51 26.21 1.45
C ASP A 97 -17.18 24.88 0.78
N ASP A 98 -18.20 24.11 0.41
CA ASP A 98 -18.05 22.97 -0.47
C ASP A 98 -17.32 23.44 -1.72
N VAL A 99 -16.03 23.12 -1.84
CA VAL A 99 -15.26 23.33 -3.07
C VAL A 99 -15.72 22.26 -4.05
N GLU A 100 -16.97 22.39 -4.49
CA GLU A 100 -17.56 21.54 -5.50
C GLU A 100 -16.77 21.74 -6.80
N PHE A 101 -16.29 20.64 -7.36
CA PHE A 101 -15.47 20.63 -8.58
C PHE A 101 -16.33 21.08 -9.78
N LYS A 102 -16.54 22.40 -9.96
CA LYS A 102 -17.52 22.94 -10.91
C LYS A 102 -17.16 22.81 -12.40
N HIS A 103 -15.98 22.30 -12.76
CA HIS A 103 -15.51 22.36 -14.16
C HIS A 103 -14.64 21.15 -14.56
N GLU A 104 -15.26 20.01 -14.88
CA GLU A 104 -14.55 18.86 -15.50
C GLU A 104 -14.81 18.86 -17.02
N ARG A 105 -13.76 19.13 -17.82
CA ARG A 105 -13.81 19.07 -19.29
C ARG A 105 -13.51 17.67 -19.85
N ALA A 106 -13.12 16.72 -19.00
CA ALA A 106 -12.64 15.41 -19.44
C ALA A 106 -13.27 14.27 -18.64
N GLU A 107 -14.01 13.40 -19.33
CA GLU A 107 -14.46 12.13 -18.80
C GLU A 107 -13.26 11.19 -18.71
N ILE A 108 -12.66 11.03 -17.53
CA ILE A 108 -11.62 10.01 -17.34
C ILE A 108 -12.27 8.65 -17.62
N ARG A 109 -11.74 7.80 -18.50
CA ARG A 109 -12.12 6.39 -18.55
C ARG A 109 -10.90 5.61 -18.11
N SER A 110 -11.01 4.93 -16.97
CA SER A 110 -9.93 4.07 -16.49
C SER A 110 -9.92 2.81 -17.36
N GLU A 111 -9.42 2.90 -18.58
CA GLU A 111 -9.16 1.78 -19.50
C GLU A 111 -8.04 0.85 -18.98
N ARG A 112 -7.56 1.10 -17.75
CA ARG A 112 -6.56 0.30 -17.06
C ARG A 112 -7.07 -1.12 -16.83
N LYS A 113 -6.45 -2.08 -17.50
CA LYS A 113 -6.59 -3.51 -17.18
C LYS A 113 -5.72 -3.83 -15.96
N ILE A 114 -6.34 -4.27 -14.87
CA ILE A 114 -5.62 -4.70 -13.66
C ILE A 114 -5.11 -6.11 -13.90
N LEU A 115 -3.80 -6.31 -13.80
CA LEU A 115 -3.20 -7.63 -13.74
C LEU A 115 -3.35 -8.15 -12.30
N VAL A 116 -4.13 -9.20 -12.12
CA VAL A 116 -4.34 -9.81 -10.80
C VAL A 116 -3.12 -10.66 -10.46
N ARG A 117 -2.42 -10.29 -9.38
CA ARG A 117 -1.21 -10.94 -8.88
C ARG A 117 -1.44 -11.45 -7.45
N ASN A 118 -2.31 -12.44 -7.32
CA ASN A 118 -2.80 -12.94 -6.03
C ASN A 118 -2.19 -14.29 -5.63
N ALA A 119 -1.14 -14.75 -6.31
CA ALA A 119 -0.44 -15.97 -5.91
C ALA A 119 0.25 -15.79 -4.55
N ARG A 120 0.44 -16.89 -3.83
CA ARG A 120 1.18 -16.88 -2.56
C ARG A 120 2.63 -17.28 -2.81
N ALA A 121 3.54 -16.72 -2.02
CA ALA A 121 4.96 -17.03 -2.12
C ALA A 121 5.27 -18.53 -1.89
N CYS A 122 4.50 -19.22 -1.03
CA CYS A 122 4.65 -20.66 -0.83
C CYS A 122 4.34 -21.45 -2.11
N ASP A 123 3.30 -21.06 -2.85
CA ASP A 123 2.87 -21.75 -4.07
C ASP A 123 3.94 -21.57 -5.16
N VAL A 124 4.53 -20.38 -5.25
CA VAL A 124 5.68 -20.10 -6.13
C VAL A 124 6.89 -20.97 -5.77
N ILE A 125 7.24 -21.08 -4.50
CA ILE A 125 8.41 -21.88 -4.07
C ILE A 125 8.17 -23.37 -4.37
N ASP A 126 6.98 -23.89 -4.04
CA ASP A 126 6.63 -25.29 -4.27
C ASP A 126 6.59 -25.61 -5.78
N PHE A 127 6.05 -24.69 -6.59
CA PHE A 127 6.08 -24.81 -8.05
C PHE A 127 7.50 -24.82 -8.61
N VAL A 128 8.33 -23.82 -8.28
CA VAL A 128 9.70 -23.73 -8.79
C VAL A 128 10.52 -24.95 -8.37
N SER A 129 10.38 -25.39 -7.12
CA SER A 129 11.01 -26.60 -6.57
C SER A 129 10.66 -27.83 -7.41
N SER A 130 9.38 -28.01 -7.75
CA SER A 130 8.88 -29.11 -8.58
C SER A 130 9.38 -29.00 -10.02
N TYR A 131 9.33 -27.78 -10.60
CA TYR A 131 9.73 -27.49 -11.97
C TYR A 131 11.21 -27.80 -12.22
N ILE A 132 12.11 -27.35 -11.34
CA ILE A 132 13.55 -27.58 -11.47
C ILE A 132 14.01 -28.92 -10.85
N LYS A 133 13.09 -29.68 -10.25
CA LYS A 133 13.35 -30.94 -9.52
C LYS A 133 14.43 -30.81 -8.43
N LYS A 134 14.35 -29.73 -7.64
CA LYS A 134 15.23 -29.50 -6.47
C LYS A 134 14.42 -29.26 -5.23
N ASP A 135 14.95 -29.68 -4.09
CA ASP A 135 14.28 -29.51 -2.81
C ASP A 135 14.05 -28.01 -2.48
N LYS A 136 12.91 -27.70 -1.88
CA LYS A 136 12.54 -26.32 -1.55
C LYS A 136 13.39 -25.69 -0.46
N SER A 137 14.02 -26.48 0.42
CA SER A 137 14.88 -25.98 1.51
C SER A 137 16.04 -25.13 1.00
N PHE A 138 16.47 -25.34 -0.24
CA PHE A 138 17.50 -24.53 -0.90
C PHE A 138 17.16 -23.04 -0.98
N ILE A 139 15.88 -22.66 -0.83
CA ILE A 139 15.46 -21.27 -0.76
C ILE A 139 16.05 -20.53 0.45
N HIS A 140 16.30 -21.20 1.58
CA HIS A 140 16.76 -20.55 2.81
C HIS A 140 18.26 -20.71 3.10
N ILE A 141 18.94 -21.62 2.40
CA ILE A 141 20.34 -21.95 2.68
C ILE A 141 21.26 -20.78 2.30
N LYS A 142 22.19 -20.43 3.20
CA LYS A 142 23.17 -19.35 3.03
C LYS A 142 24.34 -19.81 2.13
N TYR A 143 24.90 -18.89 1.32
CA TYR A 143 26.13 -19.11 0.53
C TYR A 143 26.16 -20.39 -0.30
N ILE A 144 25.16 -20.56 -1.14
CA ILE A 144 25.17 -21.68 -2.06
C ILE A 144 25.86 -21.30 -3.37
N ARG A 145 26.97 -21.97 -3.69
CA ARG A 145 27.63 -21.89 -5.01
C ARG A 145 26.97 -22.79 -6.09
N HIS A 146 26.25 -23.86 -5.72
CA HIS A 146 25.71 -24.89 -6.65
C HIS A 146 24.19 -25.19 -6.60
N GLY A 147 23.49 -24.75 -5.57
CA GLY A 147 22.05 -24.94 -5.26
C GLY A 147 21.08 -24.15 -6.12
N GLY A 148 21.48 -23.92 -7.37
CA GLY A 148 20.55 -23.82 -8.47
C GLY A 148 19.78 -22.52 -8.60
N ASP A 149 18.95 -22.53 -9.62
CA ASP A 149 18.18 -21.41 -10.10
C ASP A 149 16.92 -21.16 -9.25
N ILE A 150 16.75 -21.88 -8.12
CA ILE A 150 15.56 -21.80 -7.25
C ILE A 150 15.33 -20.40 -6.68
N LYS A 151 16.36 -19.77 -6.11
CA LYS A 151 16.28 -18.42 -5.54
C LYS A 151 15.96 -17.36 -6.60
N PRO A 152 16.71 -17.26 -7.71
CA PRO A 152 16.44 -16.25 -8.72
C PRO A 152 15.09 -16.45 -9.40
N LEU A 153 14.71 -17.69 -9.76
CA LEU A 153 13.39 -17.98 -10.36
C LEU A 153 12.25 -17.67 -9.40
N SER A 154 12.35 -18.10 -8.13
CA SER A 154 11.33 -17.80 -7.11
C SER A 154 11.20 -16.30 -6.85
N ALA A 155 12.32 -15.58 -6.74
CA ALA A 155 12.31 -14.13 -6.53
C ALA A 155 11.64 -13.39 -7.70
N PHE A 156 11.93 -13.79 -8.94
CA PHE A 156 11.28 -13.23 -10.13
C PHE A 156 9.78 -13.54 -10.16
N LEU A 157 9.38 -14.78 -9.96
CA LEU A 157 7.96 -15.16 -9.97
C LEU A 157 7.17 -14.52 -8.82
N MET A 158 7.75 -14.32 -7.64
CA MET A 158 7.11 -13.56 -6.56
C MET A 158 6.85 -12.09 -6.94
N ARG A 159 7.70 -11.48 -7.79
CA ARG A 159 7.45 -10.15 -8.35
C ARG A 159 6.30 -10.17 -9.34
N GLU A 160 6.31 -11.14 -10.24
CA GLU A 160 5.36 -11.19 -11.36
C GLU A 160 3.97 -11.67 -10.95
N LEU A 161 3.87 -12.62 -10.02
CA LEU A 161 2.62 -13.33 -9.71
C LEU A 161 2.04 -12.99 -8.33
N CYS A 162 2.85 -12.46 -7.41
CA CYS A 162 2.42 -12.17 -6.03
C CYS A 162 2.44 -10.66 -5.68
N ASP A 163 2.83 -9.78 -6.62
CA ASP A 163 3.00 -8.33 -6.42
C ASP A 163 3.93 -7.94 -5.26
N MET A 164 4.90 -8.81 -4.92
CA MET A 164 5.75 -8.61 -3.74
C MET A 164 6.79 -7.51 -3.95
N LYS A 165 7.06 -6.68 -2.92
CA LYS A 165 8.19 -5.74 -2.93
C LYS A 165 9.49 -6.46 -2.54
N GLN A 166 10.65 -5.87 -2.83
CA GLN A 166 11.95 -6.45 -2.45
C GLN A 166 12.04 -6.72 -0.95
N LYS A 167 11.48 -5.84 -0.12
CA LYS A 167 11.37 -6.05 1.34
C LYS A 167 10.55 -7.28 1.71
N ASP A 168 9.54 -7.63 0.93
CA ASP A 168 8.67 -8.80 1.19
C ASP A 168 9.38 -10.07 0.75
N ILE A 169 10.08 -10.04 -0.39
CA ILE A 169 10.95 -11.13 -0.85
C ILE A 169 12.08 -11.41 0.16
N CYS A 170 12.66 -10.37 0.77
CA CYS A 170 13.63 -10.53 1.85
C CYS A 170 13.06 -11.30 3.05
N LYS A 171 11.80 -11.03 3.43
CA LYS A 171 11.13 -11.75 4.52
C LYS A 171 10.88 -13.21 4.17
N VAL A 172 10.52 -13.49 2.92
CA VAL A 172 10.25 -14.86 2.44
C VAL A 172 11.54 -15.66 2.34
N ILE A 173 12.55 -15.18 1.61
CA ILE A 173 13.79 -15.93 1.38
C ILE A 173 14.63 -16.01 2.66
N GLY A 174 14.62 -14.93 3.45
CA GLY A 174 15.41 -14.80 4.67
C GLY A 174 16.90 -14.57 4.39
N ASN A 175 17.59 -13.95 5.34
CA ASN A 175 19.05 -13.75 5.30
C ASN A 175 19.58 -13.07 4.02
N ILE A 176 18.77 -12.22 3.37
CA ILE A 176 19.17 -11.42 2.20
C ILE A 176 18.75 -9.96 2.37
N THR A 177 19.52 -9.07 1.76
CA THR A 177 19.24 -7.63 1.72
C THR A 177 18.38 -7.26 0.51
N GLN A 178 17.72 -6.10 0.53
CA GLN A 178 16.90 -5.64 -0.60
C GLN A 178 17.69 -5.53 -1.92
N PRO A 179 18.95 -5.03 -1.94
CA PRO A 179 19.78 -5.05 -3.14
C PRO A 179 20.05 -6.48 -3.65
N HIS A 180 20.25 -7.44 -2.76
CA HIS A 180 20.42 -8.84 -3.15
C HIS A 180 19.12 -9.43 -3.72
N ALA A 181 17.96 -9.13 -3.12
CA ALA A 181 16.66 -9.52 -3.66
C ALA A 181 16.44 -8.95 -5.08
N ALA A 182 16.79 -7.68 -5.32
CA ALA A 182 16.74 -7.07 -6.64
C ALA A 182 17.66 -7.79 -7.65
N LYS A 183 18.90 -8.12 -7.24
CA LYS A 183 19.85 -8.89 -8.06
C LYS A 183 19.31 -10.29 -8.40
N LEU A 184 18.64 -10.95 -7.46
CA LEU A 184 18.00 -12.25 -7.70
C LEU A 184 16.87 -12.16 -8.72
N CYS A 185 16.04 -11.10 -8.65
CA CYS A 185 14.96 -10.88 -9.63
C CYS A 185 15.53 -10.69 -11.04
N LEU A 186 16.58 -9.86 -11.17
CA LEU A 186 17.26 -9.65 -12.45
C LEU A 186 17.84 -10.96 -12.99
N LYS A 187 18.54 -11.72 -12.14
CA LYS A 187 19.08 -13.02 -12.52
C LYS A 187 17.98 -14.01 -12.92
N GLY A 188 16.82 -13.98 -12.26
CA GLY A 188 15.66 -14.81 -12.61
C GLY A 188 15.15 -14.51 -14.01
N TYR A 189 15.01 -13.22 -14.34
CA TYR A 189 14.65 -12.77 -15.68
C TYR A 189 15.67 -13.21 -16.75
N GLU A 190 16.97 -13.06 -16.46
CA GLU A 190 18.05 -13.50 -17.36
C GLU A 190 17.99 -15.02 -17.60
N LEU A 191 17.71 -15.81 -16.56
CA LEU A 191 17.58 -17.26 -16.67
C LEU A 191 16.41 -17.65 -17.58
N ILE A 192 15.25 -17.01 -17.41
CA ILE A 192 14.05 -17.25 -18.24
C ILE A 192 14.30 -16.85 -19.70
N SER A 193 15.00 -15.73 -19.91
CA SER A 193 15.27 -15.20 -21.25
C SER A 193 16.30 -16.02 -22.02
N ASN A 194 17.31 -16.57 -21.32
CA ASN A 194 18.48 -17.17 -21.96
C ASN A 194 18.47 -18.70 -21.95
N LYS A 195 17.68 -19.34 -21.09
CA LYS A 195 17.61 -20.80 -21.00
C LYS A 195 16.26 -21.31 -21.48
N SER A 196 16.28 -22.12 -22.53
CA SER A 196 15.07 -22.75 -23.09
C SER A 196 14.28 -23.56 -22.06
N GLU A 197 14.95 -24.18 -21.08
CA GLU A 197 14.30 -24.92 -19.98
C GLU A 197 13.35 -24.05 -19.13
N TYR A 198 13.55 -22.74 -19.05
CA TYR A 198 12.75 -21.83 -18.21
C TYR A 198 11.88 -20.87 -19.01
N MET A 199 11.93 -20.92 -20.34
CA MET A 199 11.26 -19.94 -21.20
C MET A 199 9.74 -19.85 -20.95
N ASN A 200 9.10 -20.98 -20.62
CA ASN A 200 7.67 -21.07 -20.40
C ASN A 200 7.27 -21.05 -18.91
N ILE A 201 8.21 -20.92 -17.98
CA ILE A 201 7.96 -21.12 -16.55
C ILE A 201 6.87 -20.21 -15.96
N VAL A 202 6.66 -19.03 -16.55
CA VAL A 202 5.60 -18.09 -16.14
C VAL A 202 4.22 -18.56 -16.59
N ASN A 203 4.13 -19.15 -17.79
CA ASN A 203 2.87 -19.68 -18.34
C ASN A 203 2.52 -21.05 -17.76
N ASP A 204 3.54 -21.79 -17.29
CA ASP A 204 3.38 -23.12 -16.72
C ASP A 204 2.94 -23.07 -15.24
N PHE A 205 3.02 -21.90 -14.59
CA PHE A 205 2.55 -21.65 -13.22
C PHE A 205 1.02 -21.51 -13.18
#